data_AF-A0A6B3IG20-F1
#
_entry.id   AF-A0A6B3IG20-F1
#
_cell.length_a   1.000
_cell.length_b   1.000
_cell.length_c   1.000
_cell.angle_alpha   90.00
_cell.angle_beta   90.00
_cell.angle_gamma   90.00
#
_symmetry.space_group_name_H-M   'P 1'
#
loop_
_entity.id
_entity.type
_entity.pdbx_description
1 polymer ?
#
loop_
_entity_poly.entity_id
_entity_poly.type
_entity_poly.pdbx_seq_one_letter_code
_entity_poly.pdbx_strand_id
1 'polypeptide(L)'
;AMATTISTGALKPKTAVAMSAVLNLIGAFLSVEVAKTISGGIVNEDGLRTEVIFAALVGAILWNLLTWLVGLPSSSSHALFGGLIGAAVMSAGWSSINGGTVVTKV
;
A
#
# COMPACT_ATOMS: atom_id res chain seq x y z
N ALA A 1 -2.23 11.35 -10.39
CA ALA A 1 -2.23 12.45 -11.38
C ALA A 1 -3.30 12.28 -12.49
N MET A 2 -4.50 11.76 -12.18
CA MET A 2 -5.58 11.61 -13.17
C MET A 2 -6.55 12.80 -13.23
N ALA A 3 -6.78 13.48 -12.10
CA ALA A 3 -7.80 14.52 -12.00
C ALA A 3 -7.50 15.75 -12.88
N THR A 4 -6.22 16.07 -13.08
CA THR A 4 -5.79 17.24 -13.86
C THR A 4 -6.07 17.12 -15.35
N THR A 5 -5.83 15.95 -15.98
CA THR A 5 -6.05 15.76 -17.42
C THR A 5 -7.53 15.62 -17.79
N ILE A 6 -8.36 15.22 -16.83
CA ILE A 6 -9.82 15.16 -16.99
C ILE A 6 -10.44 16.56 -16.80
N SER A 7 -9.97 17.32 -15.82
CA SER A 7 -10.50 18.67 -15.52
C SER A 7 -10.17 19.71 -16.58
N THR A 8 -9.07 19.55 -17.33
CA THR A 8 -8.71 20.45 -18.45
C THR A 8 -9.40 20.06 -19.77
N GLY A 9 -10.18 18.97 -19.79
CA GLY A 9 -10.85 18.48 -21.00
C GLY A 9 -9.93 17.82 -22.02
N ALA A 10 -8.64 17.61 -21.71
CA ALA A 10 -7.68 17.01 -22.62
C ALA A 10 -7.99 15.54 -22.94
N LEU A 11 -8.59 14.81 -21.99
CA LEU A 11 -8.96 13.40 -22.16
C LEU A 11 -10.35 13.11 -21.59
N LYS A 12 -11.13 12.28 -22.31
CA LYS A 12 -12.43 11.80 -21.81
C LYS A 12 -12.22 10.96 -20.53
N PRO A 13 -13.09 11.07 -19.50
CA PRO A 13 -12.92 10.39 -18.21
C PRO A 13 -12.64 8.88 -18.33
N LYS A 14 -13.37 8.18 -19.21
CA LYS A 14 -13.18 6.74 -19.44
C LYS A 14 -11.79 6.41 -19.98
N THR A 15 -11.27 7.21 -20.91
CA THR A 15 -9.95 7.01 -21.51
C THR A 15 -8.84 7.31 -20.51
N ALA A 16 -8.99 8.37 -19.71
CA ALA A 16 -8.03 8.72 -18.66
C ALA A 16 -7.93 7.63 -17.59
N VAL A 17 -9.06 7.05 -17.16
CA VAL A 17 -9.10 5.93 -16.22
C VAL A 17 -8.46 4.68 -16.81
N ALA A 18 -8.80 4.31 -18.03
CA ALA A 18 -8.20 3.15 -18.69
C ALA A 18 -6.68 3.29 -18.86
N MET A 19 -6.22 4.46 -19.33
CA MET A 19 -4.79 4.74 -19.51
C MET A 19 -4.05 4.71 -18.17
N SER A 20 -4.63 5.31 -17.12
CA SER A 20 -4.03 5.27 -15.80
C SER A 20 -4.01 3.86 -15.21
N ALA A 21 -5.04 3.04 -15.43
CA ALA A 21 -5.06 1.66 -14.97
C ALA A 21 -3.96 0.83 -15.63
N VAL A 22 -3.78 0.94 -16.95
CA VAL A 22 -2.73 0.23 -17.70
C VAL A 22 -1.34 0.69 -17.25
N LEU A 23 -1.10 2.00 -17.15
CA LEU A 23 0.20 2.53 -16.72
C LEU A 23 0.53 2.16 -15.27
N ASN A 24 -0.46 2.18 -14.36
CA ASN A 24 -0.25 1.72 -12.97
C ASN A 24 0.05 0.21 -12.92
N LEU A 25 -0.61 -0.59 -13.75
CA LEU A 25 -0.34 -2.04 -13.83
C LEU A 25 1.08 -2.31 -14.31
N ILE A 26 1.51 -1.65 -15.38
CA ILE A 26 2.88 -1.78 -15.92
C ILE A 26 3.90 -1.30 -14.88
N GLY A 27 3.65 -0.16 -14.22
CA GLY A 27 4.51 0.36 -13.15
C GLY A 27 4.62 -0.58 -11.95
N ALA A 28 3.56 -1.32 -11.62
CA ALA A 28 3.57 -2.34 -10.57
C ALA A 28 4.49 -3.53 -10.92
N PHE A 29 4.49 -3.99 -12.16
CA PHE A 29 5.39 -5.08 -12.60
C PHE A 29 6.86 -4.66 -12.71
N LEU A 30 7.13 -3.37 -12.96
CA LEU A 30 8.50 -2.83 -13.00
C LEU A 30 9.05 -2.46 -11.61
N SER A 31 8.20 -2.37 -10.59
CA SER A 31 8.58 -2.00 -9.22
C SER A 31 9.12 -3.17 -8.39
N VAL A 32 10.29 -3.70 -8.78
CA VAL A 32 11.03 -4.66 -7.93
C VAL A 32 11.66 -3.96 -6.72
N GLU A 33 11.96 -2.67 -6.85
CA GLU A 33 12.65 -1.84 -5.85
C GLU A 33 11.75 -1.48 -4.64
N VAL A 34 10.45 -1.28 -4.86
CA VAL A 34 9.47 -1.03 -3.79
C VAL A 34 9.24 -2.29 -2.95
N ALA A 35 9.19 -3.47 -3.58
CA ALA A 35 9.06 -4.74 -2.87
C ALA A 35 10.24 -4.97 -1.91
N LYS A 36 11.46 -4.65 -2.37
CA LYS A 36 12.70 -4.75 -1.56
C LYS A 36 12.74 -3.74 -0.40
N THR A 37 12.18 -2.55 -0.60
CA THR A 37 12.11 -1.50 0.42
C THR A 37 11.08 -1.82 1.52
N ILE A 38 10.02 -2.57 1.18
CA ILE A 38 9.01 -3.04 2.14
C ILE A 38 9.52 -4.25 2.94
N SER A 39 10.29 -5.16 2.33
CA SER A 39 10.85 -6.33 3.03
C SER A 39 11.97 -5.98 4.02
N GLY A 40 12.79 -4.96 3.73
CA GLY A 40 14.09 -4.78 4.38
C GLY A 40 14.14 -3.93 5.66
N GLY A 41 13.09 -3.85 6.50
CA GLY A 41 13.30 -3.11 7.76
C GLY A 41 12.15 -2.94 8.75
N ILE A 42 10.91 -3.32 8.41
CA ILE A 42 9.78 -3.17 9.34
C ILE A 42 9.57 -4.41 10.21
N VAL A 43 9.95 -5.59 9.71
CA VAL A 43 9.76 -6.89 10.37
C VAL A 43 11.03 -7.70 10.18
N ASN A 44 11.50 -8.37 11.23
CA ASN A 44 12.68 -9.22 11.16
C ASN A 44 12.48 -10.34 10.12
N GLU A 45 13.46 -10.53 9.24
CA GLU A 45 13.40 -11.43 8.08
C GLU A 45 13.27 -12.92 8.49
N ASP A 46 13.64 -13.25 9.74
CA ASP A 46 13.46 -14.58 10.34
C ASP A 46 11.99 -14.85 10.71
N GLY A 47 11.16 -15.10 9.70
CA GLY A 47 9.76 -15.53 9.87
C GLY A 47 8.74 -14.83 8.95
N LEU A 48 9.20 -13.96 8.06
CA LEU A 48 8.35 -13.18 7.15
C LEU A 48 7.84 -14.06 6.01
N ARG A 49 6.77 -14.80 6.29
CA ARG A 49 6.04 -15.62 5.34
C ARG A 49 5.28 -14.74 4.34
N THR A 50 5.26 -15.14 3.06
CA THR A 50 4.58 -14.43 1.97
C THR A 50 3.10 -14.18 2.29
N GLU A 51 2.48 -15.08 3.03
CA GLU A 51 1.10 -15.01 3.51
C GLU A 51 0.86 -13.79 4.43
N VAL A 52 1.86 -13.37 5.22
CA VAL A 52 1.78 -12.21 6.12
C VAL A 52 1.79 -10.91 5.32
N ILE A 53 2.65 -10.81 4.31
CA ILE A 53 2.69 -9.67 3.39
C ILE A 53 1.37 -9.57 2.62
N PHE A 54 0.85 -10.71 2.15
CA PHE A 54 -0.43 -10.75 1.46
C PHE A 54 -1.58 -10.28 2.37
N ALA A 55 -1.62 -10.74 3.62
CA ALA A 55 -2.61 -10.29 4.60
C ALA A 55 -2.50 -8.79 4.89
N ALA A 56 -1.27 -8.25 5.01
CA ALA A 56 -1.03 -6.82 5.18
C ALA A 56 -1.56 -5.98 4.00
N LEU A 57 -1.29 -6.42 2.77
CA LEU A 57 -1.76 -5.76 1.55
C LEU A 57 -3.28 -5.79 1.45
N VAL A 58 -3.90 -6.94 1.72
CA VAL A 58 -5.37 -7.07 1.73
C VAL A 58 -5.98 -6.13 2.77
N GLY A 59 -5.42 -6.08 3.99
CA GLY A 59 -5.88 -5.16 5.04
C GLY A 59 -5.78 -3.69 4.63
N ALA A 60 -4.67 -3.29 4.02
CA ALA A 60 -4.47 -1.94 3.51
C ALA A 60 -5.46 -1.57 2.38
N ILE A 61 -5.71 -2.50 1.45
CA ILE A 61 -6.68 -2.32 0.36
C ILE A 61 -8.09 -2.19 0.92
N LEU A 62 -8.49 -3.10 1.82
CA LEU A 62 -9.81 -3.06 2.46
C LEU A 62 -10.03 -1.76 3.23
N TRP A 63 -9.01 -1.26 3.93
CA TRP A 63 -9.08 0.03 4.62
C TRP A 63 -9.24 1.20 3.64
N ASN A 64 -8.48 1.22 2.55
CA ASN A 64 -8.64 2.25 1.52
C ASN A 64 -10.05 2.21 0.90
N LEU A 65 -10.57 1.03 0.55
CA LEU A 65 -11.94 0.88 0.06
C LEU A 65 -12.98 1.33 1.08
N LEU A 66 -12.82 0.96 2.35
CA LEU A 66 -13.72 1.39 3.43
C LEU A 66 -13.73 2.92 3.55
N THR A 67 -12.56 3.55 3.57
CA THR A 67 -12.48 5.02 3.66
C THR A 67 -13.09 5.71 2.44
N TRP A 68 -12.94 5.14 1.24
CA TRP A 68 -13.62 5.62 0.04
C TRP A 68 -15.14 5.49 0.15
N LEU A 69 -15.65 4.37 0.68
CA LEU A 69 -17.10 4.16 0.88
C LEU A 69 -17.70 5.16 1.88
N VAL A 70 -16.92 5.58 2.89
CA VAL A 70 -17.34 6.56 3.90
C VAL A 70 -17.01 7.99 3.48
N GLY A 71 -16.35 8.20 2.33
CA GLY A 71 -15.98 9.53 1.83
C GLY A 71 -14.87 10.23 2.62
N LEU A 72 -14.10 9.49 3.42
CA LEU A 72 -13.01 10.02 4.22
C LEU A 72 -11.71 10.12 3.39
N PRO A 73 -11.00 11.26 3.40
CA PRO A 73 -9.68 11.36 2.79
C PRO A 73 -8.69 10.47 3.55
N SER A 74 -8.14 9.47 2.88
CA SER A 74 -7.23 8.48 3.48
C SER A 74 -5.87 8.50 2.81
N SER A 75 -4.81 8.41 3.63
CA SER A 75 -3.43 8.25 3.16
C SER A 75 -3.14 6.78 2.94
N SER A 76 -2.96 6.37 1.68
CA SER A 76 -2.69 4.97 1.34
C SER A 76 -1.37 4.45 1.92
N SER A 77 -0.39 5.33 2.19
CA SER A 77 0.86 4.95 2.87
C SER A 77 0.60 4.55 4.33
N HIS A 78 -0.21 5.30 5.07
CA HIS A 78 -0.56 4.96 6.45
C HIS A 78 -1.42 3.68 6.52
N ALA A 79 -2.31 3.47 5.56
CA ALA A 79 -3.07 2.23 5.44
C ALA A 79 -2.14 1.03 5.20
N LEU A 80 -1.10 1.19 4.38
CA LEU A 80 -0.10 0.15 4.11
C LEU A 80 0.74 -0.18 5.36
N PHE A 81 1.25 0.84 6.06
CA PHE A 81 2.01 0.64 7.29
C PHE A 81 1.15 -0.01 8.39
N GLY A 82 -0.07 0.46 8.59
CA GLY A 82 -1.01 -0.15 9.53
C GLY A 82 -1.32 -1.61 9.21
N GLY A 83 -1.50 -1.93 7.93
CA GLY A 83 -1.67 -3.32 7.46
C GLY A 83 -0.45 -4.20 7.75
N LEU A 84 0.76 -3.71 7.47
CA LEU A 84 2.02 -4.42 7.75
C LEU A 84 2.24 -4.65 9.25
N ILE A 85 2.03 -3.62 10.08
CA ILE A 85 2.15 -3.70 11.53
C ILE A 85 1.15 -4.70 12.09
N GLY A 86 -0.13 -4.61 11.70
CA GLY A 86 -1.18 -5.52 12.16
C GLY A 86 -0.92 -6.98 11.78
N ALA A 87 -0.51 -7.23 10.54
CA ALA A 87 -0.16 -8.58 10.08
C ALA A 87 1.07 -9.14 10.80
N ALA A 88 2.10 -8.32 11.05
CA ALA A 88 3.29 -8.71 11.79
C ALA A 88 2.95 -9.08 13.25
N VAL A 89 2.13 -8.28 13.94
CA VAL A 89 1.68 -8.58 15.32
C VAL A 89 0.90 -9.88 15.37
N MET A 90 0.00 -10.11 14.42
CA MET A 90 -0.78 -11.35 14.36
C MET A 90 0.09 -12.58 14.06
N SER A 91 1.16 -12.43 13.27
CA SER A 91 2.02 -13.54 12.89
C SER A 91 3.12 -13.88 13.92
N ALA A 92 3.69 -12.87 14.57
CA ALA A 92 4.91 -13.03 15.38
C ALA A 92 4.88 -12.27 16.72
N GLY A 93 3.75 -11.63 17.06
CA GLY A 93 3.55 -10.91 18.32
C GLY A 93 4.16 -9.51 18.34
N TRP A 94 3.93 -8.76 19.41
CA TRP A 94 4.44 -7.39 19.56
C TRP A 94 5.98 -7.29 19.59
N SER A 95 6.68 -8.39 19.89
CA SER A 95 8.15 -8.46 19.89
C SER A 95 8.77 -8.43 18.49
N SER A 96 7.99 -8.64 17.43
CA SER A 96 8.49 -8.66 16.05
C SER A 96 8.50 -7.28 15.39
N ILE A 97 7.94 -6.25 16.03
CA ILE A 97 7.91 -4.90 15.50
C ILE A 97 9.13 -4.13 15.99
N ASN A 98 9.90 -3.56 15.05
CA ASN A 98 10.93 -2.59 15.40
C ASN A 98 10.28 -1.20 15.57
N GLY A 99 9.89 -0.88 16.81
CA GLY A 99 9.21 0.38 17.14
C GLY A 99 9.98 1.64 16.74
N GLY A 100 11.31 1.61 16.74
CA GLY A 100 12.15 2.72 16.28
C GLY A 100 12.01 2.97 14.76
N THR A 101 11.91 1.90 13.97
CA THR A 101 11.69 2.01 12.51
C THR A 101 10.28 2.51 12.19
N VAL A 102 9.27 2.09 12.96
CA VAL A 102 7.87 2.53 12.77
C VAL A 102 7.74 4.05 12.94
N VAL A 103 8.29 4.61 14.02
CA VAL A 103 8.23 6.06 14.27
C VAL A 103 9.00 6.88 13.23
N THR A 104 10.03 6.29 12.61
CA THR A 104 10.83 6.98 11.59
C THR A 104 10.17 6.94 10.19
N LYS A 105 9.25 5.98 9.95
CA LYS A 105 8.68 5.70 8.61
C LYS A 105 7.22 6.15 8.45
N VAL A 106 6.52 6.46 9.54
CA VAL A 106 5.14 6.99 9.58
C VAL A 106 5.17 8.51 9.59
#